data_AF-A0A9P5F2X0-F1
#
_entry.id   AF-A0A9P5F2X0-F1
#
_cell.length_a   1.000
_cell.length_b   1.000
_cell.length_c   1.000
_cell.angle_alpha   90.00
_cell.angle_beta   90.00
_cell.angle_gamma   90.00
#
_symmetry.space_group_name_H-M   'P 1'
#
loop_
_entity.id
_entity.type
_entity.pdbx_description
1 polymer ?
#
loop_
_entity_poly.entity_id
_entity_poly.type
_entity_poly.pdbx_seq_one_letter_code
_entity_poly.pdbx_strand_id
1 'polypeptide(L)'
;MGNSIASLYRSIWTQPRPHISVRISASSDQLNMTEGIPLTFFIELTLHHSQPITWRSGGIFDASTVFRDNGLTFRDTSTGQLVPRSWICILTEPDDGKITEENKGGWTTLYPGKPHVLEPKFEGTLGPQYWPPPQWTGETEEECRNRPHIVTWRDVREFKDGETYEVGINDRARIGCYWNGTKDDFLSGRKKQSDATSRFGPIEYKIEETVSFTVSRPDADGSLNYFLD
;
A
#
# COMPACT_ATOMS: atom_id res chain seq x y z
N MET A 1 20.27 10.54 -57.74
CA MET A 1 20.31 11.29 -56.47
C MET A 1 18.93 11.88 -56.24
N GLY A 2 18.23 11.39 -55.22
CA GLY A 2 16.87 11.80 -54.89
C GLY A 2 16.56 11.31 -53.49
N ASN A 3 17.16 11.95 -52.49
CA ASN A 3 16.91 11.66 -51.08
C ASN A 3 15.49 12.11 -50.74
N SER A 4 14.57 11.16 -50.65
CA SER A 4 13.21 11.41 -50.18
C SER A 4 13.23 11.57 -48.66
N ILE A 5 12.89 12.77 -48.21
CA ILE A 5 12.78 13.26 -46.83
C ILE A 5 11.64 12.56 -46.04
N ALA A 6 11.03 11.50 -46.60
CA ALA A 6 9.88 10.82 -46.03
C ALA A 6 10.18 9.90 -44.83
N SER A 7 11.46 9.65 -44.47
CA SER A 7 11.81 8.77 -43.34
C SER A 7 12.04 9.47 -41.99
N LEU A 8 11.95 10.81 -41.93
CA LEU A 8 12.26 11.57 -40.70
C LEU A 8 11.04 11.99 -39.87
N TYR A 9 9.82 11.66 -40.30
CA TYR A 9 8.58 12.12 -39.64
C TYR A 9 7.81 11.05 -38.84
N ARG A 10 8.41 9.90 -38.53
CA ARG A 10 7.75 8.84 -37.72
C ARG A 10 8.25 8.68 -36.28
N SER A 11 9.06 9.60 -35.75
CA SER A 11 9.70 9.42 -34.43
C SER A 11 9.39 10.48 -33.36
N ILE A 12 8.45 11.41 -33.56
CA ILE A 12 8.38 12.60 -32.67
C ILE A 12 7.26 12.57 -31.62
N TRP A 13 6.25 11.68 -31.68
CA TRP A 13 5.12 11.80 -30.74
C TRP A 13 4.52 10.49 -30.21
N THR A 14 5.37 9.59 -29.73
CA THR A 14 4.97 8.78 -28.57
C THR A 14 5.83 9.25 -27.40
N GLN A 15 5.42 10.34 -26.74
CA GLN A 15 5.91 10.53 -25.38
C GLN A 15 5.52 9.26 -24.60
N PRO A 16 6.47 8.59 -23.94
CA PRO A 16 6.13 7.42 -23.14
C PRO A 16 5.06 7.83 -22.15
N ARG A 17 3.98 7.05 -22.09
CA ARG A 17 2.92 7.28 -21.10
C ARG A 17 3.57 7.24 -19.72
N PRO A 18 3.19 8.18 -18.83
CA PRO A 18 3.72 8.14 -17.48
C PRO A 18 3.37 6.83 -16.81
N HIS A 19 4.37 6.26 -16.14
CA HIS A 19 4.22 5.06 -15.35
C HIS A 19 5.10 5.18 -14.11
N ILE A 20 4.83 4.32 -13.13
CA ILE A 20 5.61 4.24 -11.91
C ILE A 20 6.26 2.86 -11.90
N SER A 21 7.58 2.82 -11.90
CA SER A 21 8.31 1.59 -11.60
C SER A 21 8.26 1.32 -10.11
N VAL A 22 8.04 0.07 -9.75
CA VAL A 22 7.90 -0.37 -8.36
C VAL A 22 8.90 -1.47 -8.07
N ARG A 23 9.67 -1.28 -6.99
CA ARG A 23 10.57 -2.29 -6.44
C ARG A 23 10.10 -2.60 -5.03
N ILE A 24 9.86 -3.88 -4.75
CA ILE A 24 9.39 -4.34 -3.46
C ILE A 24 10.49 -5.19 -2.83
N SER A 25 10.92 -4.81 -1.64
CA SER A 25 11.78 -5.62 -0.78
C SER A 25 11.15 -5.77 0.61
N ALA A 26 11.73 -6.61 1.45
CA ALA A 26 11.26 -6.84 2.80
C ALA A 26 12.43 -6.86 3.78
N SER A 27 12.15 -6.53 5.05
CA SER A 27 13.14 -6.59 6.13
C SER A 27 13.60 -8.01 6.47
N SER A 28 12.81 -9.01 6.06
CA SER A 28 13.03 -10.43 6.30
C SER A 28 12.33 -11.25 5.21
N ASP A 29 12.78 -12.49 4.99
CA ASP A 29 12.07 -13.50 4.20
C ASP A 29 11.07 -14.31 5.05
N GLN A 30 10.87 -13.93 6.31
CA GLN A 30 9.94 -14.55 7.24
C GLN A 30 8.99 -13.51 7.86
N LEU A 31 7.69 -13.82 7.85
CA LEU A 31 6.71 -13.25 8.78
C LEU A 31 6.63 -14.16 10.01
N ASN A 32 7.44 -13.86 11.03
CA ASN A 32 7.50 -14.66 12.26
C ASN A 32 6.62 -14.06 13.34
N MET A 33 5.36 -14.49 13.38
CA MET A 33 4.41 -14.05 14.40
C MET A 33 4.68 -14.70 15.75
N THR A 34 5.32 -15.86 15.78
CA THR A 34 5.68 -16.58 17.02
C THR A 34 6.67 -15.78 17.87
N GLU A 35 7.69 -15.19 17.25
CA GLU A 35 8.68 -14.36 17.94
C GLU A 35 8.25 -12.89 18.07
N GLY A 36 7.06 -12.52 17.57
CA GLY A 36 6.60 -11.13 17.65
C GLY A 36 7.35 -10.17 16.73
N ILE A 37 8.11 -10.66 15.74
CA ILE A 37 9.00 -9.84 14.91
C ILE A 37 8.19 -9.21 13.77
N PRO A 38 8.16 -7.86 13.65
CA PRO A 38 7.48 -7.21 12.54
C PRO A 38 8.11 -7.52 11.19
N LEU A 39 7.29 -7.73 10.17
CA LEU A 39 7.72 -7.77 8.77
C LEU A 39 7.43 -6.41 8.12
N THR A 40 8.48 -5.68 7.75
CA THR A 40 8.35 -4.41 7.02
C THR A 40 8.62 -4.64 5.54
N PHE A 41 7.71 -4.18 4.68
CA PHE A 41 7.98 -4.08 3.25
C PHE A 41 8.54 -2.70 2.94
N PHE A 42 9.49 -2.62 2.01
CA PHE A 42 9.96 -1.37 1.43
C PHE A 42 9.49 -1.31 -0.01
N ILE A 43 8.56 -0.42 -0.29
CA ILE A 43 7.97 -0.25 -1.62
C ILE A 43 8.53 1.04 -2.18
N GLU A 44 9.48 0.92 -3.09
CA GLU A 44 10.08 2.04 -3.79
C GLU A 44 9.27 2.36 -5.05
N LEU A 45 8.76 3.58 -5.14
CA LEU A 45 8.03 4.11 -6.29
C LEU A 45 8.90 5.11 -7.03
N THR A 46 9.19 4.84 -8.31
CA THR A 46 9.94 5.75 -9.19
C THR A 46 9.08 6.23 -10.35
N LEU A 47 8.84 7.54 -10.41
CA LEU A 47 8.03 8.14 -11.47
C LEU A 47 8.83 8.32 -12.77
N HIS A 48 8.31 7.74 -13.85
CA HIS A 48 8.78 7.96 -15.21
C HIS A 48 7.86 8.96 -15.93
N HIS A 49 8.05 10.24 -15.64
CA HIS A 49 7.33 11.37 -16.26
C HIS A 49 8.28 12.56 -16.39
N SER A 50 8.02 13.49 -17.31
CA SER A 50 8.73 14.77 -17.41
C SER A 50 8.46 15.78 -16.28
N GLN A 51 7.45 15.56 -15.43
CA GLN A 51 7.00 16.52 -14.41
C GLN A 51 6.58 15.78 -13.14
N PRO A 52 6.67 16.41 -11.96
CA PRO A 52 6.07 15.88 -10.75
C PRO A 52 4.57 15.68 -10.93
N ILE A 53 4.06 14.63 -10.28
CA ILE A 53 2.63 14.38 -10.18
C ILE A 53 2.21 14.42 -8.72
N THR A 54 1.01 14.91 -8.47
CA THR A 54 0.37 14.89 -7.15
C THR A 54 -1.00 14.26 -7.26
N TRP A 55 -1.34 13.35 -6.34
CA TRP A 55 -2.66 12.72 -6.28
C TRP A 55 -3.05 12.46 -4.83
N ARG A 56 -4.34 12.18 -4.62
CA ARG A 56 -4.86 11.84 -3.31
C ARG A 56 -4.52 10.40 -2.97
N SER A 57 -3.86 10.16 -1.84
CA SER A 57 -3.26 8.87 -1.48
C SER A 57 -4.30 7.80 -1.10
N GLY A 58 -5.57 8.16 -0.97
CA GLY A 58 -6.65 7.33 -0.40
C GLY A 58 -7.11 6.10 -1.21
N GLY A 59 -6.32 5.59 -2.15
CA GLY A 59 -6.70 4.42 -2.94
C GLY A 59 -5.67 3.29 -2.94
N ILE A 60 -4.39 3.63 -3.12
CA ILE A 60 -3.30 2.69 -3.38
C ILE A 60 -2.05 3.35 -2.82
N PHE A 61 -1.28 2.61 -2.02
CA PHE A 61 0.01 3.08 -1.48
C PHE A 61 -0.09 4.28 -0.51
N ASP A 62 -1.18 4.36 0.25
CA ASP A 62 -1.16 5.01 1.56
C ASP A 62 -0.85 3.94 2.63
N ALA A 63 -0.08 4.29 3.66
CA ALA A 63 0.31 3.39 4.73
C ALA A 63 -0.89 2.65 5.36
N SER A 64 -2.06 3.32 5.42
CA SER A 64 -3.29 2.74 5.98
C SER A 64 -4.10 1.85 5.01
N THR A 65 -3.76 1.86 3.71
CA THR A 65 -4.52 1.19 2.64
C THR A 65 -3.73 0.22 1.79
N VAL A 66 -2.40 0.22 1.91
CA VAL A 66 -1.49 -0.61 1.11
C VAL A 66 -1.70 -2.11 1.29
N PHE A 67 -2.24 -2.56 2.43
CA PHE A 67 -2.63 -3.95 2.64
C PHE A 67 -4.09 -4.26 2.23
N ARG A 68 -4.81 -3.32 1.62
CA ARG A 68 -6.19 -3.54 1.14
C ARG A 68 -6.21 -4.06 -0.30
N ASP A 69 -7.39 -4.47 -0.78
CA ASP A 69 -7.60 -5.14 -2.07
C ASP A 69 -6.98 -4.42 -3.28
N ASN A 70 -6.85 -3.10 -3.23
CA ASN A 70 -6.31 -2.30 -4.34
C ASN A 70 -4.79 -2.03 -4.22
N GLY A 71 -4.15 -2.46 -3.13
CA GLY A 71 -2.73 -2.25 -2.84
C GLY A 71 -1.87 -3.45 -3.19
N LEU A 72 -1.13 -3.95 -2.20
CA LEU A 72 -0.33 -5.16 -2.32
C LEU A 72 -1.22 -6.39 -2.47
N THR A 73 -0.79 -7.29 -3.36
CA THR A 73 -1.33 -8.64 -3.46
C THR A 73 -0.32 -9.63 -2.92
N PHE A 74 -0.81 -10.76 -2.42
CA PHE A 74 0.03 -11.85 -1.95
C PHE A 74 -0.40 -13.11 -2.67
N ARG A 75 0.51 -13.72 -3.42
CA ARG A 75 0.27 -14.93 -4.19
C ARG A 75 0.95 -16.09 -3.50
N ASP A 76 0.19 -17.09 -3.09
CA ASP A 76 0.72 -18.37 -2.64
C ASP A 76 1.54 -18.99 -3.77
N THR A 77 2.83 -19.25 -3.53
CA THR A 77 3.74 -19.73 -4.57
C THR A 77 3.51 -21.20 -4.93
N SER A 78 2.87 -21.97 -4.04
CA SER A 78 2.56 -23.38 -4.26
C SER A 78 1.28 -23.55 -5.08
N THR A 79 0.24 -22.74 -4.80
CA THR A 79 -1.06 -22.86 -5.46
C THR A 79 -1.28 -21.84 -6.58
N GLY A 80 -0.48 -20.77 -6.62
CA GLY A 80 -0.63 -19.64 -7.53
C GLY A 80 -1.84 -18.74 -7.22
N GLN A 81 -2.60 -19.04 -6.16
CA GLN A 81 -3.80 -18.32 -5.77
C GLN A 81 -3.45 -17.04 -5.00
N LEU A 82 -4.26 -15.99 -5.18
CA LEU A 82 -4.15 -14.79 -4.38
C LEU A 82 -4.80 -15.00 -3.01
N VAL A 83 -4.13 -14.53 -1.96
CA VAL A 83 -4.68 -14.48 -0.60
C VAL A 83 -5.90 -13.55 -0.62
N PRO A 84 -7.10 -14.04 -0.24
CA PRO A 84 -8.28 -13.21 -0.12
C PRO A 84 -8.04 -12.05 0.85
N ARG A 85 -8.67 -10.91 0.59
CA ARG A 85 -8.63 -9.75 1.47
C ARG A 85 -10.07 -9.39 1.83
N SER A 86 -10.32 -9.00 3.08
CA SER A 86 -11.64 -8.60 3.56
C SER A 86 -11.67 -7.08 3.72
N TRP A 87 -12.75 -6.45 3.25
CA TRP A 87 -12.93 -5.00 3.29
C TRP A 87 -14.15 -4.60 4.14
N ILE A 88 -13.97 -3.62 5.03
CA ILE A 88 -15.04 -2.77 5.57
C ILE A 88 -14.93 -1.38 4.93
N CYS A 89 -15.94 -0.98 4.14
CA CYS A 89 -16.08 0.38 3.62
C CYS A 89 -16.21 1.38 4.78
N ILE A 90 -15.16 2.17 5.02
CA ILE A 90 -15.31 3.41 5.78
C ILE A 90 -15.62 4.49 4.75
N LEU A 91 -16.88 4.94 4.74
CA LEU A 91 -17.32 6.07 3.93
C LEU A 91 -16.61 7.32 4.45
N THR A 92 -15.63 7.83 3.71
CA THR A 92 -15.07 9.15 3.94
C THR A 92 -15.96 10.20 3.31
N GLU A 93 -16.15 11.32 4.01
CA GLU A 93 -16.94 12.44 3.51
C GLU A 93 -16.40 12.94 2.15
N PRO A 94 -17.28 13.44 1.27
CA PRO A 94 -16.87 14.05 0.02
C PRO A 94 -16.05 15.32 0.29
N ASP A 95 -14.74 15.15 0.20
CA ASP A 95 -13.77 16.24 0.10
C ASP A 95 -13.97 16.96 -1.24
N ASP A 96 -13.89 18.29 -1.24
CA ASP A 96 -14.05 19.12 -2.44
C ASP A 96 -12.89 18.95 -3.44
N GLY A 97 -11.94 18.07 -3.10
CA GLY A 97 -10.86 17.61 -3.95
C GLY A 97 -9.71 18.61 -3.99
N LYS A 98 -9.70 19.60 -3.10
CA LYS A 98 -8.69 20.65 -3.06
C LYS A 98 -7.59 20.32 -2.08
N ILE A 99 -6.33 20.57 -2.45
CA ILE A 99 -5.20 20.54 -1.50
C ILE A 99 -5.27 21.78 -0.62
N THR A 100 -5.35 21.59 0.69
CA THR A 100 -5.32 22.62 1.74
C THR A 100 -4.26 22.27 2.78
N GLU A 101 -3.86 23.23 3.62
CA GLU A 101 -2.93 22.97 4.72
C GLU A 101 -3.46 21.91 5.70
N GLU A 102 -4.78 21.84 5.87
CA GLU A 102 -5.46 20.89 6.76
C GLU A 102 -5.44 19.46 6.20
N ASN A 103 -5.56 19.29 4.87
CA ASN A 103 -5.66 17.97 4.25
C ASN A 103 -4.40 17.52 3.49
N LYS A 104 -3.33 18.33 3.45
CA LYS A 104 -2.08 18.05 2.70
C LYS A 104 -1.41 16.71 3.02
N GLY A 105 -1.70 16.13 4.20
CA GLY A 105 -1.22 14.81 4.60
C GLY A 105 -1.82 13.66 3.78
N GLY A 106 -3.02 13.83 3.23
CA GLY A 106 -3.69 12.85 2.38
C GLY A 106 -3.31 12.92 0.90
N TRP A 107 -2.26 13.68 0.55
CA TRP A 107 -1.79 13.87 -0.81
C TRP A 107 -0.32 13.45 -0.96
N THR A 108 -0.05 12.63 -1.97
CA THR A 108 1.30 12.18 -2.33
C THR A 108 1.79 12.94 -3.54
N THR A 109 3.04 13.40 -3.51
CA THR A 109 3.75 13.96 -4.67
C THR A 109 4.92 13.04 -5.01
N LEU A 110 4.99 12.59 -6.27
CA LEU A 110 6.19 11.96 -6.82
C LEU A 110 6.95 12.92 -7.70
N TYR A 111 8.28 12.86 -7.62
CA TYR A 111 9.18 13.62 -8.45
C TYR A 111 9.81 12.69 -9.51
N PRO A 112 9.96 13.13 -10.77
CA PRO A 112 10.59 12.36 -11.82
C PRO A 112 11.94 11.78 -11.40
N GLY A 113 12.11 10.46 -11.56
CA GLY A 113 13.35 9.75 -11.29
C GLY A 113 13.82 9.76 -9.83
N LYS A 114 13.05 10.33 -8.90
CA LYS A 114 13.38 10.28 -7.47
C LYS A 114 12.58 9.17 -6.79
N PRO A 115 13.26 8.22 -6.11
CA PRO A 115 12.61 7.22 -5.29
C PRO A 115 11.70 7.83 -4.22
N HIS A 116 10.51 7.28 -4.08
CA HIS A 116 9.63 7.51 -2.93
C HIS A 116 9.34 6.17 -2.27
N VAL A 117 9.73 6.04 -1.00
CA VAL A 117 9.68 4.78 -0.28
C VAL A 117 8.52 4.79 0.70
N LEU A 118 7.77 3.68 0.71
CA LEU A 118 6.73 3.39 1.68
C LEU A 118 7.15 2.18 2.50
N GLU A 119 6.86 2.22 3.80
CA GLU A 119 7.33 1.22 4.76
C GLU A 119 6.16 0.57 5.54
N PRO A 120 5.22 -0.09 4.87
CA PRO A 120 4.13 -0.74 5.58
C PRO A 120 4.60 -2.00 6.30
N LYS A 121 3.96 -2.29 7.44
CA LYS A 121 4.41 -3.33 8.37
C LYS A 121 3.26 -4.26 8.74
N PHE A 122 3.55 -5.56 8.74
CA PHE A 122 2.82 -6.48 9.59
C PHE A 122 3.47 -6.48 10.96
N GLU A 123 2.71 -6.07 11.98
CA GLU A 123 3.16 -6.07 13.37
C GLU A 123 2.04 -6.53 14.29
N GLY A 124 2.41 -7.26 15.33
CA GLY A 124 1.51 -7.60 16.41
C GLY A 124 1.23 -6.35 17.25
N THR A 125 -0.04 -6.01 17.44
CA THR A 125 -0.44 -4.93 18.35
C THR A 125 -0.96 -5.54 19.63
N LEU A 126 -0.60 -4.97 20.77
CA LEU A 126 -1.27 -5.34 22.02
C LEU A 126 -2.78 -5.10 21.87
N GLY A 127 -3.54 -6.17 22.05
CA GLY A 127 -4.98 -6.13 22.05
C GLY A 127 -5.50 -5.24 23.17
N PRO A 128 -6.78 -4.83 23.12
CA PRO A 128 -7.39 -4.12 24.22
C PRO A 128 -7.21 -4.95 25.50
N GLN A 129 -6.81 -4.31 26.60
CA GLN A 129 -6.55 -4.97 27.89
C GLN A 129 -7.76 -5.80 28.38
N TYR A 130 -8.96 -5.48 27.91
CA TYR A 130 -10.21 -6.16 28.25
C TYR A 130 -10.77 -6.99 27.09
N TRP A 131 -10.00 -7.41 26.09
CA TRP A 131 -10.52 -8.29 25.05
C TRP A 131 -10.32 -9.78 25.42
N PRO A 132 -11.28 -10.68 25.17
CA PRO A 132 -12.70 -10.39 24.94
C PRO A 132 -13.35 -9.75 26.18
N PRO A 133 -14.35 -8.89 26.04
CA PRO A 133 -14.86 -8.10 27.16
C PRO A 133 -15.55 -8.96 28.23
N PRO A 134 -15.57 -8.51 29.50
CA PRO A 134 -16.08 -9.29 30.63
C PRO A 134 -17.48 -9.88 30.37
N GLN A 135 -18.36 -9.10 29.73
CA GLN A 135 -19.71 -9.52 29.35
C GLN A 135 -19.78 -10.72 28.38
N TRP A 136 -18.70 -11.04 27.66
CA TRP A 136 -18.65 -12.19 26.73
C TRP A 136 -18.10 -13.45 27.38
N THR A 137 -17.42 -13.30 28.52
CA THR A 137 -16.72 -14.40 29.21
C THR A 137 -17.38 -14.76 30.54
N GLY A 138 -18.18 -13.85 31.09
CA GLY A 138 -18.75 -14.01 32.44
C GLY A 138 -17.77 -13.65 33.56
N GLU A 139 -16.56 -13.19 33.20
CA GLU A 139 -15.54 -12.74 34.15
C GLU A 139 -15.85 -11.33 34.68
N THR A 140 -15.26 -10.99 35.82
CA THR A 140 -15.22 -9.65 36.41
C THR A 140 -14.18 -8.77 35.71
N GLU A 141 -14.27 -7.44 35.92
CA GLU A 141 -13.24 -6.53 35.40
C GLU A 141 -11.84 -6.78 35.99
N GLU A 142 -11.78 -7.25 37.24
CA GLU A 142 -10.53 -7.56 37.92
C GLU A 142 -9.87 -8.82 37.34
N GLU A 143 -10.66 -9.86 37.08
CA GLU A 143 -10.20 -11.05 36.35
C GLU A 143 -9.70 -10.67 34.94
N CYS A 144 -10.42 -9.81 34.22
CA CYS A 144 -9.99 -9.33 32.91
C CYS A 144 -8.68 -8.53 32.96
N ARG A 145 -8.48 -7.67 33.98
CA ARG A 145 -7.22 -6.92 34.17
C ARG A 145 -6.01 -7.81 34.45
N ASN A 146 -6.24 -8.97 35.05
CA ASN A 146 -5.20 -9.94 35.40
C ASN A 146 -4.94 -10.98 34.30
N ARG A 147 -5.63 -10.90 33.15
CA ARG A 147 -5.34 -11.78 32.02
C ARG A 147 -3.96 -11.51 31.45
N PRO A 148 -3.30 -12.53 30.87
CA PRO A 148 -2.12 -12.30 30.07
C PRO A 148 -2.46 -11.36 28.90
N HIS A 149 -1.50 -10.52 28.53
CA HIS A 149 -1.68 -9.64 27.40
C HIS A 149 -1.85 -10.45 26.12
N ILE A 150 -2.86 -10.09 25.33
CA ILE A 150 -3.10 -10.69 24.03
C ILE A 150 -2.39 -9.84 22.98
N VAL A 151 -1.59 -10.46 22.13
CA VAL A 151 -1.08 -9.82 20.91
C VAL A 151 -2.03 -10.15 19.77
N THR A 152 -2.56 -9.12 19.10
CA THR A 152 -3.42 -9.27 17.93
C THR A 152 -2.67 -8.93 16.66
N TRP A 153 -2.68 -9.83 15.69
CA TRP A 153 -2.15 -9.57 14.35
C TRP A 153 -3.27 -9.23 13.38
N ARG A 154 -3.23 -8.04 12.79
CA ARG A 154 -4.20 -7.59 11.79
C ARG A 154 -3.72 -7.94 10.39
N ASP A 155 -4.65 -8.00 9.44
CA ASP A 155 -4.33 -8.11 8.02
C ASP A 155 -3.57 -9.38 7.58
N VAL A 156 -3.46 -10.38 8.47
CA VAL A 156 -2.71 -11.63 8.21
C VAL A 156 -3.53 -12.92 8.37
N ARG A 157 -4.85 -12.80 8.61
CA ARG A 157 -5.76 -13.94 8.85
C ARG A 157 -5.67 -15.04 7.80
N GLU A 158 -5.65 -14.62 6.55
CA GLU A 158 -5.81 -15.48 5.39
C GLU A 158 -4.48 -16.14 4.95
N PHE A 159 -3.36 -15.83 5.62
CA PHE A 159 -2.11 -16.53 5.42
C PHE A 159 -2.08 -17.83 6.23
N LYS A 160 -1.56 -18.89 5.61
CA LYS A 160 -1.42 -20.22 6.21
C LYS A 160 -0.02 -20.38 6.77
N ASP A 161 0.09 -21.13 7.86
CA ASP A 161 1.38 -21.47 8.46
C ASP A 161 2.24 -22.31 7.51
N GLY A 162 3.54 -22.03 7.48
CA GLY A 162 4.53 -22.71 6.64
C GLY A 162 4.49 -22.37 5.15
N GLU A 163 3.48 -21.64 4.68
CA GLU A 163 3.34 -21.28 3.26
C GLU A 163 4.18 -20.06 2.89
N THR A 164 4.62 -20.02 1.63
CA THR A 164 5.39 -18.92 1.05
C THR A 164 4.52 -18.09 0.11
N TYR A 165 4.61 -16.77 0.24
CA TYR A 165 3.83 -15.82 -0.54
C TYR A 165 4.73 -14.85 -1.31
N GLU A 166 4.53 -14.75 -2.62
CA GLU A 166 5.12 -13.72 -3.46
C GLU A 166 4.29 -12.43 -3.35
N VAL A 167 4.96 -11.31 -3.10
CA VAL A 167 4.31 -10.00 -3.03
C VAL A 167 4.09 -9.48 -4.46
N GLY A 168 3.02 -8.73 -4.66
CA GLY A 168 2.75 -8.07 -5.92
C GLY A 168 1.89 -6.83 -5.71
N ILE A 169 1.39 -6.30 -6.81
CA ILE A 169 0.47 -5.16 -6.84
C ILE A 169 -0.77 -5.61 -7.58
N ASN A 170 -1.94 -5.21 -7.10
CA ASN A 170 -3.19 -5.50 -7.78
C ASN A 170 -3.15 -5.00 -9.24
N ASP A 171 -3.62 -5.80 -10.19
CA ASP A 171 -3.63 -5.46 -11.62
C ASP A 171 -4.53 -4.27 -11.96
N ARG A 172 -5.52 -3.98 -11.11
CA ARG A 172 -6.38 -2.80 -11.18
C ARG A 172 -5.77 -1.58 -10.50
N ALA A 173 -4.65 -1.75 -9.79
CA ALA A 173 -3.98 -0.65 -9.13
C ALA A 173 -3.47 0.35 -10.18
N ARG A 174 -4.02 1.56 -10.15
CA ARG A 174 -3.64 2.65 -11.04
C ARG A 174 -4.01 4.00 -10.46
N ILE A 175 -3.22 5.01 -10.77
CA ILE A 175 -3.59 6.39 -10.44
C ILE A 175 -4.53 6.90 -11.53
N GLY A 176 -5.84 6.84 -11.26
CA GLY A 176 -6.87 7.26 -12.21
C GLY A 176 -6.99 8.77 -12.37
N CYS A 177 -6.64 9.53 -11.33
CA CYS A 177 -6.68 11.00 -11.32
C CYS A 177 -5.41 11.53 -10.64
N TYR A 178 -4.70 12.43 -11.32
CA TYR A 178 -3.52 13.09 -10.79
C TYR A 178 -3.38 14.49 -11.40
N TRP A 179 -2.59 15.32 -10.74
CA TRP A 179 -2.30 16.70 -11.14
C TRP A 179 -0.82 16.87 -11.45
N ASN A 180 -0.49 17.60 -12.50
CA ASN A 180 0.90 17.95 -12.82
C ASN A 180 1.37 19.09 -11.90
N GLY A 181 2.41 18.84 -11.12
CA GLY A 181 2.95 19.77 -10.13
C GLY A 181 3.07 19.14 -8.76
N THR A 182 3.68 19.85 -7.84
CA THR A 182 3.86 19.42 -6.46
C THR A 182 2.71 19.92 -5.58
N LYS A 183 2.42 19.23 -4.47
CA LYS A 183 1.46 19.73 -3.47
C LYS A 183 1.78 21.15 -3.02
N ASP A 184 3.07 21.49 -2.88
CA ASP A 184 3.51 22.82 -2.46
C ASP A 184 3.25 23.90 -3.51
N ASP A 185 3.29 23.56 -4.81
CA ASP A 185 2.90 24.50 -5.88
C ASP A 185 1.42 24.87 -5.80
N PHE A 186 0.56 23.90 -5.44
CA PHE A 186 -0.87 24.13 -5.26
C PHE A 186 -1.18 24.89 -3.96
N LEU A 187 -0.51 24.56 -2.85
CA LEU A 187 -0.66 25.26 -1.57
C LEU A 187 -0.20 26.72 -1.64
N SER A 188 0.91 26.98 -2.34
CA SER A 188 1.45 28.33 -2.52
C SER A 188 0.71 29.18 -3.56
N GLY A 189 -0.27 28.61 -4.28
CA GLY A 189 -0.98 29.28 -5.37
C GLY A 189 -0.15 29.50 -6.63
N ARG A 190 1.10 28.99 -6.69
CA ARG A 190 1.94 28.99 -7.90
C ARG A 190 1.30 28.19 -9.04
N LYS A 191 0.46 27.21 -8.70
CA LYS A 191 -0.45 26.54 -9.61
C LYS A 191 -1.87 26.62 -9.06
N LYS A 192 -2.83 26.99 -9.91
CA LYS A 192 -4.23 26.87 -9.52
C LYS A 192 -4.66 25.42 -9.69
N GLN A 193 -5.59 24.98 -8.86
CA GLN A 193 -6.18 23.65 -9.03
C GLN A 193 -7.02 23.55 -10.31
N SER A 194 -7.50 24.68 -10.85
CA SER A 194 -8.05 24.75 -12.21
C SER A 194 -7.01 24.48 -13.31
N ASP A 195 -5.73 24.72 -13.02
CA ASP A 195 -4.61 24.43 -13.92
C ASP A 195 -4.14 22.97 -13.77
N ALA A 196 -4.72 22.23 -12.82
CA ALA A 196 -4.56 20.81 -12.74
C ALA A 196 -5.17 20.18 -13.99
N THR A 197 -4.29 19.79 -14.91
CA THR A 197 -4.65 18.89 -15.99
C THR A 197 -4.90 17.53 -15.36
N SER A 198 -6.14 17.27 -14.90
CA SER A 198 -6.60 15.92 -14.64
C SER A 198 -6.46 15.14 -15.94
N ARG A 199 -5.34 14.44 -16.12
CA ARG A 199 -5.20 13.57 -17.28
C ARG A 199 -6.05 12.34 -17.01
N PHE A 200 -7.06 12.14 -17.85
CA PHE A 200 -7.99 11.00 -17.79
C PHE A 200 -7.36 9.66 -18.23
N GLY A 201 -6.03 9.55 -18.19
CA GLY A 201 -5.31 8.31 -18.49
C GLY A 201 -4.70 7.76 -17.21
N PRO A 202 -4.94 6.48 -16.86
CA PRO A 202 -4.36 5.90 -15.66
C PRO A 202 -2.83 5.89 -15.76
N ILE A 203 -2.15 6.22 -14.67
CA ILE A 203 -0.73 5.90 -14.48
C ILE A 203 -0.67 4.48 -13.91
N GLU A 204 -0.03 3.61 -14.67
CA GLU A 204 0.16 2.20 -14.33
C GLU A 204 1.39 2.02 -13.44
N TYR A 205 1.30 1.06 -12.52
CA TYR A 205 2.45 0.54 -11.78
C TYR A 205 3.09 -0.60 -12.56
N LYS A 206 4.42 -0.61 -12.65
CA LYS A 206 5.19 -1.70 -13.25
C LYS A 206 6.12 -2.27 -12.20
N ILE A 207 5.89 -3.51 -11.82
CA ILE A 207 6.77 -4.22 -10.89
C ILE A 207 8.07 -4.56 -11.62
N GLU A 208 9.18 -4.03 -11.15
CA GLU A 208 10.52 -4.36 -11.64
C GLU A 208 11.19 -5.41 -10.76
N GLU A 209 10.94 -5.34 -9.44
CA GLU A 209 11.44 -6.28 -8.46
C GLU A 209 10.36 -6.62 -7.45
N THR A 210 10.33 -7.88 -7.04
CA THR A 210 9.45 -8.37 -5.99
C THR A 210 10.20 -9.26 -5.00
N VAL A 211 9.53 -9.58 -3.90
CA VAL A 211 10.03 -10.39 -2.80
C VAL A 211 9.01 -11.47 -2.45
N SER A 212 9.48 -12.55 -1.85
CA SER A 212 8.63 -13.57 -1.22
C SER A 212 8.97 -13.69 0.26
N PHE A 213 7.99 -14.09 1.06
CA PHE A 213 8.20 -14.40 2.47
C PHE A 213 7.43 -15.66 2.88
N THR A 214 7.94 -16.35 3.89
CA THR A 214 7.28 -17.53 4.49
C THR A 214 6.63 -17.14 5.81
N VAL A 215 5.50 -17.76 6.12
CA VAL A 215 4.72 -17.44 7.32
C VAL A 215 5.00 -18.46 8.41
N SER A 216 5.25 -17.96 9.63
CA SER A 216 5.36 -18.76 10.85
C SER A 216 4.34 -18.24 11.87
N ARG A 217 3.41 -19.11 12.25
CA ARG A 217 2.31 -18.82 13.16
C ARG A 217 2.54 -19.46 14.53
N PRO A 218 2.20 -18.77 15.64
CA PRO A 218 2.25 -19.36 16.98
C PRO A 218 1.14 -20.38 17.24
N ASP A 219 0.08 -20.33 16.45
CA ASP A 219 -1.20 -21.00 16.68
C ASP A 219 -1.46 -22.12 15.65
N ALA A 220 -1.77 -23.32 16.14
CA ALA A 220 -2.16 -24.44 15.28
C ALA A 220 -3.61 -24.31 14.75
N ASP A 221 -4.43 -23.46 15.38
CA ASP A 221 -5.87 -23.33 15.09
C ASP A 221 -6.22 -22.15 14.17
N GLY A 222 -5.26 -21.29 13.83
CA GLY A 222 -5.52 -20.10 13.03
C GLY A 222 -5.91 -18.85 13.83
N SER A 223 -5.85 -18.87 15.17
CA SER A 223 -5.99 -17.68 16.03
C SER A 223 -4.87 -16.64 15.86
N LEU A 224 -5.23 -15.45 15.40
CA LEU A 224 -4.33 -14.28 15.32
C LEU A 224 -4.06 -13.60 16.68
N ASN A 225 -4.52 -14.25 17.75
CA ASN A 225 -4.53 -13.74 19.11
C ASN A 225 -3.89 -14.81 19.99
N TYR A 226 -2.74 -14.49 20.58
CA TYR A 226 -2.10 -15.38 21.54
C TYR A 226 -1.65 -14.60 22.77
N PHE A 227 -1.57 -15.32 23.88
CA PHE A 227 -1.18 -14.79 25.17
C PHE A 227 0.35 -14.71 25.23
N LEU A 228 0.87 -13.59 25.74
CA LEU A 228 2.25 -13.52 26.21
C LEU A 228 2.31 -14.20 27.57
N ASP A 229 3.18 -15.19 27.71
CA ASP A 229 3.50 -15.84 29.00
C ASP A 229 4.12 -14.84 30.00
#